data_AF-A0A7W1SMX6-F1
#
_entry.id   AF-A0A7W1SMX6-F1
#
_cell.length_a   1.000
_cell.length_b   1.000
_cell.length_c   1.000
_cell.angle_alpha   90.00
_cell.angle_beta   90.00
_cell.angle_gamma   90.00
#
_symmetry.space_group_name_H-M   'P 1'
#
loop_
_entity.id
_entity.type
_entity.pdbx_description
1 polymer ?
#
loop_
_entity_poly.entity_id
_entity_poly.type
_entity_poly.pdbx_seq_one_letter_code
_entity_poly.pdbx_strand_id
1 'polypeptide(L)' 'MSGLTWCVLSYRLPSEPSRLRLAVWRRLKRLGAVVLHDAVWLLPADPATREALEWLAQEIEQQGGSAFTWEAQSLD' A
#
# COMPACT_ATOMS: atom_id res chain seq x y z
N MET A 1 -26.26 5.38 -1.52
CA MET A 1 -25.06 5.46 -2.38
C MET A 1 -24.07 4.45 -1.83
N SER A 2 -23.63 3.48 -2.61
CA SER A 2 -22.50 2.63 -2.21
C SER A 2 -21.23 3.45 -2.38
N GLY A 3 -20.53 3.75 -1.28
CA GLY A 3 -19.23 4.43 -1.33
C GLY A 3 -18.19 3.60 -2.09
N LEU A 4 -17.16 4.26 -2.60
CA LEU A 4 -16.02 3.60 -3.22
C LEU A 4 -15.26 2.81 -2.14
N THR A 5 -15.05 1.52 -2.38
CA THR A 5 -14.16 0.71 -1.55
C THR A 5 -12.72 0.92 -2.00
N TRP A 6 -11.82 1.06 -1.03
CA TRP A 6 -10.38 1.29 -1.21
C TRP A 6 -9.61 0.14 -0.58
N CYS A 7 -8.56 -0.32 -1.25
CA CYS A 7 -7.52 -1.11 -0.63
C CYS A 7 -6.46 -0.16 -0.10
N VAL A 8 -6.07 -0.36 1.15
CA VAL A 8 -5.14 0.51 1.86
C VAL A 8 -3.90 -0.30 2.26
N LEU A 9 -2.73 0.28 2.08
CA LEU A 9 -1.46 -0.23 2.60
C LEU A 9 -0.83 0.82 3.50
N SER A 10 -0.60 0.48 4.76
CA SER A 10 0.31 1.21 5.65
C SER A 10 1.56 0.38 5.87
N TYR A 11 2.74 1.00 5.80
CA TYR A 11 3.98 0.26 6.02
C TYR A 11 5.07 1.07 6.72
N ARG A 12 6.02 0.35 7.31
CA ARG A 12 7.30 0.89 7.76
C ARG A 12 8.43 0.00 7.25
N LEU A 13 9.54 0.64 6.89
CA LEU A 13 10.78 -0.01 6.52
C LEU A 13 11.92 0.62 7.32
N PRO A 14 13.03 -0.11 7.55
CA PRO A 14 14.25 0.45 8.11
C PRO A 14 14.69 1.72 7.35
N SER A 15 15.26 2.67 8.10
CA SER A 15 15.75 3.94 7.53
C SER A 15 16.86 3.71 6.50
N GLU A 16 17.67 2.67 6.71
CA GLU A 16 18.73 2.20 5.82
C GLU A 16 18.60 0.69 5.54
N PRO A 17 18.92 0.25 4.31
CA PRO A 17 19.28 1.07 3.16
C PRO A 17 18.06 1.77 2.52
N SER A 18 18.23 3.03 2.12
CA SER A 18 17.15 3.85 1.52
C SER A 18 16.54 3.26 0.24
N ARG A 19 17.27 2.36 -0.43
CA ARG A 19 16.84 1.67 -1.66
C ARG A 19 15.52 0.92 -1.51
N LEU A 20 15.26 0.33 -0.33
CA LEU A 20 14.05 -0.49 -0.10
C LEU A 20 12.81 0.39 -0.12
N ARG A 21 12.85 1.51 0.62
CA ARG A 21 11.77 2.52 0.62
C ARG A 21 11.51 3.10 -0.77
N LEU A 22 12.58 3.43 -1.51
CA LEU A 22 12.45 3.93 -2.88
C LEU A 22 11.82 2.91 -3.83
N ALA A 23 12.15 1.62 -3.68
CA ALA A 23 11.57 0.56 -4.50
C ALA A 23 10.06 0.40 -4.24
N VAL A 24 9.64 0.36 -2.98
CA VAL A 24 8.22 0.30 -2.57
C VAL A 24 7.47 1.53 -3.08
N TRP A 25 8.02 2.73 -2.86
CA TRP A 25 7.43 3.97 -3.36
C TRP A 25 7.22 3.97 -4.88
N ARG A 26 8.22 3.55 -5.65
CA ARG A 26 8.13 3.45 -7.12
C ARG A 26 7.11 2.40 -7.57
N ARG A 27 6.97 1.29 -6.84
CA ARG A 27 5.96 0.26 -7.15
C ARG A 27 4.55 0.78 -6.91
N LEU A 28 4.31 1.45 -5.78
CA LEU A 28 3.03 2.09 -5.47
C LEU A 28 2.65 3.14 -6.51
N LYS A 29 3.60 4.00 -6.90
CA LYS A 29 3.40 4.96 -7.99
C LYS A 29 3.02 4.30 -9.32
N ARG A 30 3.65 3.19 -9.68
CA ARG A 30 3.32 2.44 -10.91
C ARG A 30 1.94 1.78 -10.86
N LEU A 31 1.50 1.37 -9.68
CA LEU A 31 0.15 0.82 -9.47
C LEU A 31 -0.95 1.90 -9.54
N GLY A 32 -0.59 3.19 -9.62
CA GLY A 32 -1.55 4.29 -9.56
C GLY A 32 -2.03 4.59 -8.14
N ALA A 33 -1.33 4.09 -7.12
CA ALA A 33 -1.71 4.31 -5.73
C ALA A 33 -1.56 5.80 -5.35
N VAL A 34 -2.53 6.30 -4.60
CA VAL A 34 -2.51 7.65 -4.03
C VAL A 34 -2.08 7.60 -2.57
N VAL A 35 -1.34 8.61 -2.11
CA VAL A 35 -0.92 8.70 -0.72
C VAL A 35 -1.98 9.46 0.09
N LEU A 36 -2.43 8.89 1.20
CA LEU A 36 -3.34 9.54 2.13
C LEU A 36 -2.58 10.40 3.14
N HIS A 37 -1.62 9.78 3.81
CA HIS A 37 -0.77 10.41 4.82
C HIS A 37 0.45 9.52 5.09
N ASP A 38 1.65 10.10 5.22
CA ASP A 38 2.90 9.38 5.44
C ASP A 38 3.07 8.14 4.53
N ALA A 39 3.08 6.94 5.13
CA ALA A 39 3.22 5.67 4.44
C ALA A 39 1.89 4.94 4.24
N VAL A 40 0.77 5.65 4.29
CA VAL A 40 -0.58 5.13 4.02
C VAL A 40 -0.96 5.41 2.57
N TRP A 41 -1.12 4.35 1.79
CA TRP A 41 -1.39 4.37 0.36
C TRP A 41 -2.72 3.70 0.04
N LEU A 42 -3.41 4.21 -0.98
CA LEU A 42 -4.76 3.82 -1.36
C LEU A 42 -4.82 3.45 -2.84
N LEU A 43 -5.58 2.40 -3.15
CA LEU A 43 -6.02 2.02 -4.50
C LEU A 43 -7.53 1.78 -4.49
N PRO A 44 -8.27 2.07 -5.57
CA PRO A 44 -9.63 1.55 -5.71
C PRO A 44 -9.61 0.03 -5.55
N ALA A 45 -10.56 -0.51 -4.78
CA ALA A 45 -10.57 -1.92 -4.47
C ALA A 45 -11.13 -2.75 -5.63
N ASP A 46 -10.28 -3.56 -6.21
CA ASP A 46 -10.61 -4.64 -7.13
C ASP A 46 -9.71 -5.86 -6.83
N PRO A 47 -10.00 -7.05 -7.39
CA PRO A 47 -9.20 -8.24 -7.10
C PRO A 47 -7.69 -8.07 -7.40
N ALA A 48 -7.33 -7.34 -8.44
CA ALA A 48 -5.94 -7.16 -8.84
C ALA A 48 -5.21 -6.17 -7.92
N THR A 49 -5.86 -5.09 -7.48
CA THR A 49 -5.25 -4.13 -6.55
C THR A 49 -5.10 -4.70 -5.14
N ARG A 50 -6.06 -5.53 -4.70
CA ARG A 50 -5.97 -6.32 -3.45
C ARG A 50 -4.73 -7.20 -3.47
N GLU A 51 -4.66 -8.08 -4.46
CA GLU A 51 -3.55 -9.00 -4.63
C GLU A 51 -2.21 -8.24 -4.71
N ALA A 52 -2.13 -7.18 -5.51
CA ALA A 52 -0.91 -6.39 -5.65
C ALA A 52 -0.42 -5.77 -4.33
N LEU A 53 -1.32 -5.30 -3.46
CA LEU A 53 -0.95 -4.77 -2.15
C LEU A 53 -0.60 -5.86 -1.15
N GLU A 54 -1.28 -7.01 -1.18
CA GLU A 54 -0.96 -8.17 -0.35
C GLU A 54 0.45 -8.72 -0.66
N TRP A 55 0.79 -8.88 -1.93
CA TRP A 55 2.15 -9.26 -2.34
C TRP A 55 3.18 -8.23 -1.91
N LEU A 56 2.88 -6.94 -2.06
CA LEU A 56 3.79 -5.88 -1.63
C LEU A 56 3.99 -5.85 -0.11
N ALA A 57 2.93 -6.11 0.67
CA ALA A 57 3.00 -6.22 2.12
C ALA A 57 3.93 -7.37 2.54
N GLN A 58 3.77 -8.54 1.92
CA GLN A 58 4.67 -9.68 2.15
C GLN A 58 6.12 -9.37 1.78
N GLU A 59 6.36 -8.71 0.64
CA GLU A 59 7.71 -8.28 0.23
C GLU A 59 8.33 -7.32 1.25
N ILE A 60 7.55 -6.42 1.83
CA ILE A 60 7.99 -5.48 2.88
C ILE A 60 8.38 -6.24 4.15
N GLU A 61 7.55 -7.18 4.60
CA GLU A 61 7.80 -7.99 5.78
C GLU A 61 9.06 -8.86 5.61
N GLN A 62 9.23 -9.49 4.45
CA GLN A 62 10.44 -10.26 4.11
C GLN A 62 11.72 -9.42 4.12
N GLN A 63 11.61 -8.10 3.89
CA GLN A 63 12.71 -7.15 3.95
C GLN A 63 12.95 -6.58 5.37
N GLY A 64 12.29 -7.13 6.39
CA GLY A 64 12.41 -6.70 7.78
C GLY A 64 11.58 -5.45 8.12
N GLY A 65 10.61 -5.10 7.27
CA GLY A 65 9.62 -4.06 7.55
C GLY A 65 8.38 -4.59 8.26
N SER A 66 7.39 -3.72 8.40
CA SER A 66 6.03 -4.08 8.78
C SER A 66 5.03 -3.48 7.79
N ALA A 67 3.96 -4.22 7.51
CA ALA A 67 2.91 -3.79 6.61
C ALA A 67 1.54 -4.17 7.17
N PHE A 68 0.54 -3.33 6.89
CA PHE A 68 -0.85 -3.57 7.24
C PHE A 68 -1.69 -3.26 6.01
N THR A 69 -2.51 -4.21 5.60
CA THR A 69 -3.47 -4.05 4.52
C THR A 69 -4.90 -4.12 5.06
N TRP A 70 -5.77 -3.23 4.61
CA TRP A 70 -7.19 -3.26 4.94
C TRP A 70 -8.03 -2.66 3.83
N GLU A 71 -9.33 -2.91 3.88
CA GLU A 71 -10.30 -2.22 3.05
C GLU A 71 -10.98 -1.09 3.82
N ALA A 72 -11.21 0.03 3.15
CA ALA A 72 -11.94 1.16 3.67
C ALA A 72 -13.04 1.57 2.69
N GLN A 73 -14.19 1.99 3.18
CA GLN A 73 -15.25 2.56 2.34
C GLN A 73 -15.26 4.08 2.48
N SER A 74 -15.38 4.80 1.35
CA SER A 74 -15.70 6.22 1.41
C SER A 74 -17.12 6.40 1.94
N LEU A 75 -17.33 7.41 2.77
CA LEU A 75 -18.65 7.71 3.33
C LEU A 75 -19.45 8.66 2.42
N ASP A 76 -18.76 9.49 1.64
CA ASP A 76 -19.31 10.55 0.79
C ASP A 76 -18.81 10.44 -0.66
#